data_AF-A0A5C4U2F5-F1
#
_entry.id   AF-A0A5C4U2F5-F1
#
_cell.length_a   1.000
_cell.length_b   1.000
_cell.length_c   1.000
_cell.angle_alpha   90.00
_cell.angle_beta   90.00
_cell.angle_gamma   90.00
#
_symmetry.space_group_name_H-M   'P 1'
#
loop_
_entity.id
_entity.type
_entity.pdbx_description
1 polymer ?
#
loop_
_entity_poly.entity_id
_entity_poly.type
_entity_poly.pdbx_seq_one_letter_code
_entity_poly.pdbx_strand_id
1 'polypeptide(L)'
;MSYRDRVSHRLTRARALREIKAGRMRASAVREADPLLIAASSFHGLPADVPCPLCGEELRYVRWIYGEKLGRRSGTARSEEEIAEIAQEVGPVTVHLVEVCRACEFNYLVESMTAIVD
;
A
#
# COMPACT_ATOMS: atom_id res chain seq x y z
N MET A 1 8.70 -7.71 -15.80
CA MET A 1 7.72 -7.98 -14.73
C MET A 1 6.37 -7.45 -15.16
N SER A 2 5.29 -8.19 -14.89
CA SER A 2 3.91 -7.71 -15.08
C SER A 2 3.08 -8.04 -13.83
N TYR A 3 1.87 -7.46 -13.75
CA TYR A 3 0.94 -7.68 -12.65
C TYR A 3 -0.33 -8.38 -13.14
N ARG A 4 -0.77 -9.43 -12.44
CA ARG A 4 -2.01 -10.18 -12.70
C ARG A 4 -2.92 -10.18 -11.47
N ASP A 5 -4.12 -10.74 -11.63
CA ASP A 5 -5.10 -10.97 -10.54
C ASP A 5 -5.42 -9.72 -9.73
N ARG A 6 -5.49 -8.57 -10.40
CA ARG A 6 -5.64 -7.27 -9.74
C ARG A 6 -7.02 -7.14 -9.09
N VAL A 7 -7.02 -6.87 -7.78
CA VAL A 7 -8.19 -6.50 -7.00
C VAL A 7 -8.06 -5.04 -6.57
N SER A 8 -9.04 -4.21 -6.95
CA SER A 8 -9.11 -2.80 -6.54
C SER A 8 -9.92 -2.65 -5.25
N HIS A 9 -9.35 -1.95 -4.28
CA HIS A 9 -9.98 -1.63 -2.99
C HIS A 9 -10.46 -0.16 -2.93
N ARG A 10 -10.42 0.56 -4.05
CA ARG A 10 -10.80 1.99 -4.13
C ARG A 10 -12.26 2.25 -3.79
N LEU A 11 -13.17 1.31 -4.06
CA LEU A 11 -14.58 1.46 -3.69
C LEU A 11 -14.75 1.48 -2.16
N THR A 12 -14.09 0.55 -1.46
CA THR A 12 -14.09 0.47 0.00
C THR A 12 -13.43 1.71 0.60
N ARG A 13 -12.32 2.18 0.02
CA ARG A 13 -11.67 3.45 0.39
C ARG A 13 -12.63 4.62 0.28
N ALA A 14 -13.27 4.78 -0.88
CA ALA A 14 -14.20 5.88 -1.12
C ALA A 14 -15.39 5.83 -0.15
N ARG A 15 -15.88 4.63 0.20
CA ARG A 15 -16.91 4.46 1.21
C ARG A 15 -16.42 4.92 2.59
N ALA A 16 -15.26 4.47 3.05
CA ALA A 16 -14.70 4.88 4.34
C ALA A 16 -14.56 6.41 4.43
N LEU A 17 -14.02 7.05 3.39
CA LEU A 17 -13.89 8.51 3.34
C LEU A 17 -15.24 9.24 3.36
N ARG A 18 -16.27 8.71 2.68
CA ARG A 18 -17.63 9.25 2.75
C ARG A 18 -18.24 9.13 4.14
N GLU A 19 -18.06 8.00 4.81
CA GLU A 19 -18.55 7.79 6.18
C GLU A 19 -17.86 8.72 7.18
N ILE A 20 -16.55 8.97 7.00
CA ILE A 20 -15.79 9.94 7.80
C ILE A 20 -16.31 11.37 7.54
N LYS A 21 -16.47 11.76 6.28
CA LYS A 21 -17.00 13.07 5.90
C LYS A 21 -18.42 13.30 6.44
N ALA A 22 -19.22 12.24 6.52
CA ALA A 22 -20.56 12.30 7.08
C ALA A 22 -20.62 12.21 8.62
N GLY A 23 -19.48 12.12 9.30
CA GLY A 23 -19.40 12.01 10.76
C GLY A 23 -19.85 10.66 11.33
N ARG A 24 -20.10 9.66 10.49
CA ARG A 24 -20.55 8.31 10.90
C ARG A 24 -19.39 7.37 11.23
N MET A 25 -18.18 7.72 10.81
CA MET A 25 -16.95 7.01 11.12
C MET A 25 -15.91 8.02 11.62
N ARG A 26 -15.14 7.66 12.65
CA ARG A 26 -14.03 8.49 13.11
C ARG A 26 -12.84 8.35 12.17
N ALA A 27 -12.13 9.45 11.92
CA ALA A 27 -10.91 9.44 11.11
C ALA A 27 -9.83 8.48 11.66
N SER A 28 -9.81 8.25 12.98
CA SER A 28 -8.91 7.29 13.63
C SER A 28 -9.04 5.87 13.10
N ALA A 29 -10.17 5.49 12.49
CA ALA A 29 -10.37 4.16 11.89
C ALA A 29 -9.59 3.94 10.59
N VAL A 30 -8.90 4.97 10.07
CA VAL A 30 -8.02 4.89 8.89
C VAL A 30 -6.73 5.68 9.11
N ARG A 31 -6.48 6.15 10.34
CA ARG A 31 -5.21 6.75 10.76
C ARG A 31 -4.44 5.74 11.57
N GLU A 32 -4.11 4.63 10.91
CA GLU A 32 -3.53 3.44 11.54
C GLU A 32 -2.13 3.15 11.00
N ALA A 33 -1.51 4.11 10.30
CA ALA A 33 -0.14 3.97 9.84
C ALA A 33 0.81 3.95 11.04
N ASP A 34 1.30 2.77 11.38
CA ASP A 34 2.30 2.57 12.41
C ASP A 34 3.70 3.10 11.99
N PRO A 35 4.68 3.15 12.91
CA PRO A 35 6.03 3.62 12.57
C PRO A 35 6.71 2.85 11.42
N LEU A 36 6.37 1.58 11.21
CA LEU A 36 6.93 0.76 10.14
C LEU A 36 6.36 1.20 8.78
N LEU A 37 5.05 1.45 8.68
CA LEU A 37 4.40 2.01 7.50
C LEU A 37 4.95 3.39 7.15
N ILE A 38 5.13 4.23 8.16
CA ILE A 38 5.69 5.59 8.00
C ILE A 38 7.14 5.53 7.50
N ALA A 39 7.98 4.68 8.11
CA ALA A 39 9.36 4.48 7.67
C ALA A 39 9.42 3.93 6.23
N ALA A 40 8.65 2.87 5.94
CA ALA A 40 8.57 2.27 4.62
C ALA A 40 8.14 3.29 3.54
N SER A 41 7.20 4.18 3.86
CA SER A 41 6.79 5.23 2.93
C SER A 41 7.90 6.24 2.60
N SER A 42 8.85 6.44 3.51
CA SER A 42 9.97 7.35 3.30
C SER A 42 11.10 6.73 2.45
N PHE A 43 11.32 5.41 2.58
CA PHE A 43 12.41 4.71 1.87
C PHE A 43 11.96 4.01 0.58
N HIS A 44 10.77 3.43 0.57
CA HIS A 44 10.23 2.63 -0.56
C HIS A 44 8.96 3.25 -1.17
N GLY A 45 8.42 4.30 -0.57
CA GLY A 45 7.20 4.94 -1.07
C GLY A 45 7.48 5.86 -2.25
N LEU A 46 6.54 5.92 -3.19
CA LEU A 46 6.51 6.90 -4.28
C LEU A 46 5.41 7.93 -4.02
N PRO A 47 5.60 9.21 -4.36
CA PRO A 47 4.53 10.20 -4.26
C PRO A 47 3.27 9.73 -5.01
N ALA A 48 2.11 9.88 -4.38
CA ALA A 48 0.83 9.72 -5.05
C ALA A 48 0.54 10.94 -5.92
N ASP A 49 -0.39 10.79 -6.87
CA ASP A 49 -0.87 11.85 -7.75
C ASP A 49 -1.89 12.79 -7.08
N VAL A 50 -2.34 12.44 -5.87
CA VAL A 50 -3.32 13.19 -5.09
C VAL A 50 -2.83 13.42 -3.65
N PRO A 51 -3.23 14.53 -3.00
CA PRO A 51 -2.92 14.76 -1.59
C PRO A 51 -3.68 13.82 -0.66
N CYS A 52 -3.27 13.77 0.60
CA CYS A 52 -3.95 13.00 1.64
C CYS A 52 -5.41 13.48 1.76
N PRO A 53 -6.39 12.57 1.68
CA PRO A 53 -7.81 12.94 1.72
C PRO A 53 -8.28 13.46 3.09
N LEU A 54 -7.45 13.33 4.13
CA LEU A 54 -7.80 13.75 5.49
C LEU A 54 -7.14 15.07 5.92
N CYS A 55 -5.88 15.29 5.55
CA CYS A 55 -5.12 16.47 6.00
C CYS A 55 -4.57 17.34 4.88
N GLY A 56 -4.62 16.90 3.61
CA GLY A 56 -4.12 17.65 2.47
C GLY A 56 -2.60 17.56 2.24
N GLU A 57 -1.85 16.96 3.16
CA GLU A 57 -0.40 16.74 3.02
C GLU A 57 -0.04 15.67 1.99
N GLU A 58 1.26 15.49 1.72
CA GLU A 58 1.75 14.48 0.78
C GLU A 58 1.24 13.06 1.15
N LEU A 59 0.72 12.37 0.13
CA LEU A 59 0.35 10.97 0.19
C LEU A 59 1.34 10.16 -0.65
N ARG A 60 1.69 8.96 -0.18
CA ARG A 60 2.65 8.08 -0.86
C ARG A 60 2.08 6.69 -1.08
N TYR A 61 2.45 6.04 -2.17
CA TYR A 61 2.17 4.64 -2.45
C TYR A 61 3.35 3.76 -2.03
N VAL A 62 3.08 2.73 -1.24
CA VAL A 62 4.08 1.75 -0.76
C VAL A 62 3.64 0.36 -1.18
N ARG A 63 4.56 -0.42 -1.75
CA ARG A 63 4.31 -1.80 -2.17
C ARG A 63 4.81 -2.76 -1.09
N TRP A 64 3.93 -3.64 -0.62
CA TRP A 64 4.22 -4.66 0.38
C TRP A 64 4.13 -6.04 -0.24
N ILE A 65 5.16 -6.87 -0.08
CA ILE A 65 5.21 -8.21 -0.68
C ILE A 65 4.78 -9.30 0.31
N TYR A 66 4.07 -10.30 -0.19
CA TYR A 66 3.59 -11.46 0.57
C TYR A 66 3.70 -12.74 -0.27
N GLY A 67 3.92 -13.86 0.41
CA GLY A 67 4.01 -15.17 -0.23
C GLY A 67 4.75 -16.18 0.64
N GLU A 68 4.37 -17.46 0.53
CA GLU A 68 4.92 -18.53 1.37
C GLU A 68 6.43 -18.75 1.15
N LYS A 69 6.89 -18.59 -0.09
CA LYS A 69 8.30 -18.76 -0.47
C LYS A 69 9.21 -17.59 -0.07
N LEU A 70 8.65 -16.49 0.46
CA LEU A 70 9.43 -15.31 0.83
C LEU A 70 10.15 -15.45 2.17
N GLY A 71 9.68 -16.34 3.05
CA GLY A 71 10.18 -16.46 4.42
C GLY A 71 10.13 -15.09 5.13
N ARG A 72 11.28 -14.65 5.67
CA ARG A 72 11.43 -13.37 6.39
C ARG A 72 11.18 -12.12 5.54
N ARG A 73 11.11 -12.24 4.21
CA ARG A 73 10.80 -11.12 3.31
C ARG A 73 9.29 -10.88 3.19
N SER A 74 8.44 -11.81 3.61
CA SER A 74 6.99 -11.62 3.61
C SER A 74 6.60 -10.51 4.58
N GLY A 75 5.69 -9.63 4.18
CA GLY A 75 5.28 -8.46 4.96
C GLY A 75 6.32 -7.34 4.97
N THR A 76 7.18 -7.24 3.96
CA THR A 76 8.14 -6.12 3.83
C THR A 76 7.81 -5.23 2.65
N ALA A 77 8.18 -3.95 2.76
CA ALA A 77 8.06 -3.00 1.66
C ALA A 77 9.22 -3.17 0.67
N ARG A 78 8.94 -3.01 -0.63
CA ARG A 78 9.92 -3.15 -1.72
C ARG A 78 9.68 -2.15 -2.86
N SER A 79 10.75 -1.79 -3.56
CA SER A 79 10.66 -1.08 -4.85
C SER A 79 10.17 -2.04 -5.96
N GLU A 80 9.79 -1.51 -7.13
CA GLU A 80 9.39 -2.38 -8.25
C GLU A 80 10.55 -3.25 -8.76
N GLU A 81 11.76 -2.71 -8.73
CA GLU A 81 12.99 -3.41 -9.11
C GLU A 81 13.26 -4.58 -8.17
N GLU A 82 13.21 -4.35 -6.85
CA GLU A 82 13.37 -5.42 -5.86
C GLU A 82 12.27 -6.49 -5.99
N ILE A 83 11.02 -6.09 -6.28
CA ILE A 83 9.92 -7.04 -6.51
C ILE A 83 10.21 -7.91 -7.74
N ALA A 84 10.72 -7.33 -8.83
CA ALA A 84 11.04 -8.07 -10.03
C ALA A 84 12.15 -9.10 -9.78
N GLU A 85 13.23 -8.71 -9.10
CA GLU A 85 14.32 -9.61 -8.71
C GLU A 85 13.82 -10.76 -7.82
N ILE A 86 13.01 -10.44 -6.80
CA ILE A 86 12.42 -11.44 -5.91
C ILE A 86 11.50 -12.39 -6.68
N ALA A 87 10.67 -11.87 -7.59
CA ALA A 87 9.75 -12.69 -8.36
C ALA A 87 10.49 -13.62 -9.35
N GLN A 88 11.66 -13.23 -9.85
CA GLN A 88 12.55 -14.13 -10.60
C GLN A 88 13.12 -15.24 -9.72
N GLU A 89 13.51 -14.91 -8.49
CA GLU A 89 14.13 -15.86 -7.55
C GLU A 89 13.12 -16.91 -7.04
N VAL A 90 11.94 -16.47 -6.58
CA VAL A 90 10.99 -17.34 -5.86
C VAL A 90 9.72 -17.66 -6.64
N GLY A 91 9.54 -17.08 -7.82
CA GLY A 91 8.31 -17.12 -8.60
C GLY A 91 7.31 -16.03 -8.18
N PRO A 92 6.03 -16.16 -8.59
CA PRO A 92 5.02 -15.13 -8.34
C PRO A 92 4.89 -14.71 -6.87
N VAL A 93 4.74 -13.40 -6.64
CA VAL A 93 4.55 -12.82 -5.30
C VAL A 93 3.34 -11.92 -5.25
N THR A 94 2.60 -11.95 -4.14
CA THR A 94 1.49 -11.02 -3.91
C THR A 94 2.04 -9.67 -3.50
N VAL A 95 1.48 -8.60 -4.06
CA VAL A 95 1.84 -7.21 -3.79
C VAL A 95 0.59 -6.44 -3.36
N HIS A 96 0.66 -5.82 -2.19
CA HIS A 96 -0.33 -4.88 -1.69
C HIS A 96 0.18 -3.45 -1.90
N LEU A 97 -0.56 -2.65 -2.68
CA LEU A 97 -0.30 -1.23 -2.86
C LEU A 97 -1.10 -0.44 -1.80
N VAL A 98 -0.38 0.18 -0.87
CA VAL A 98 -0.95 0.89 0.28
C VAL A 98 -0.64 2.37 0.14
N GLU A 99 -1.66 3.21 0.29
CA GLU A 99 -1.49 4.64 0.50
C GLU A 99 -1.04 4.90 1.94
N VAL A 100 -0.08 5.80 2.14
CA VAL A 100 0.41 6.21 3.47
C VAL A 100 0.62 7.72 3.49
N CYS A 101 0.05 8.41 4.47
CA CYS A 101 0.33 9.81 4.77
C CYS A 101 1.13 9.91 6.06
N ARG A 102 2.30 10.54 5.97
CA ARG A 102 3.23 10.66 7.09
C ARG A 102 2.81 11.69 8.13
N ALA A 103 1.95 12.63 7.74
CA ALA A 103 1.56 13.76 8.60
C ALA A 103 0.40 13.43 9.54
N CYS A 104 -0.56 12.61 9.10
CA CYS A 104 -1.74 12.29 9.89
C CYS A 104 -1.97 10.78 10.05
N GLU A 105 -0.97 9.97 9.72
CA GLU A 105 -0.99 8.50 9.86
C GLU A 105 -2.07 7.82 9.02
N PHE A 106 -2.62 8.50 8.01
CA PHE A 106 -3.60 7.89 7.13
C PHE A 106 -2.97 6.73 6.36
N ASN A 107 -3.60 5.57 6.35
CA ASN A 107 -3.25 4.50 5.44
C ASN A 107 -4.47 3.78 4.86
N TYR A 108 -4.34 3.27 3.65
CA TYR A 108 -5.38 2.47 3.02
C TYR A 108 -4.83 1.54 1.93
N LEU A 109 -5.21 0.26 1.98
CA LEU A 109 -4.94 -0.68 0.88
C LEU A 109 -5.79 -0.28 -0.34
N VAL A 110 -5.15 0.04 -1.46
CA VAL A 110 -5.87 0.46 -2.69
C VAL A 110 -5.87 -0.60 -3.77
N GLU A 111 -4.85 -1.46 -3.82
CA GLU A 111 -4.78 -2.59 -4.75
C GLU A 111 -4.06 -3.80 -4.16
N SER A 112 -4.51 -4.98 -4.56
CA SER A 112 -3.80 -6.24 -4.37
C SER A 112 -3.56 -6.84 -5.76
N MET A 113 -2.36 -7.33 -6.03
CA MET A 113 -1.99 -7.88 -7.34
C MET A 113 -0.88 -8.92 -7.21
N THR A 114 -0.73 -9.79 -8.20
CA THR A 114 0.36 -10.78 -8.24
C THR A 114 1.43 -10.28 -9.21
N ALA A 115 2.65 -10.04 -8.72
CA ALA A 115 3.81 -9.78 -9.56
C ALA A 115 4.33 -11.07 -10.16
N ILE A 116 4.61 -11.06 -11.45
CA ILE A 116 5.19 -12.18 -12.19
C ILE A 116 6.36 -11.70 -13.05
N VAL A 117 7.30 -12.59 -13.31
CA VAL A 117 8.32 -12.39 -14.32
C VAL A 117 8.25 -13.58 -15.26
N ASP A 118 8.11 -13.28 -16.55
CA ASP A 118 8.07 -14.27 -17.64
C ASP A 118 9.48 -14.85 -17.91
#